data_AF-A0A1B6CWS7-F1
#
_entry.id   AF-A0A1B6CWS7-F1
#
_cell.length_a   1.000
_cell.length_b   1.000
_cell.length_c   1.000
_cell.angle_alpha   90.00
_cell.angle_beta   90.00
_cell.angle_gamma   90.00
#
_symmetry.space_group_name_H-M   'P 1'
#
loop_
_entity.id
_entity.type
_entity.pdbx_description
1 polymer ?
#
loop_
_entity_poly.entity_id
_entity_poly.type
_entity_poly.pdbx_seq_one_letter_code
_entity_poly.pdbx_strand_id
1 'polypeptide(L)'
;QVTFQACNIQEARILYDQLTPLCPIMLALTAASPIHRGMLTDVDCRWQVISNSVDCRTREERGLDPLKNNRFKIPKSRYDSIDSYLSEQGEKYNDVPLVYDKAIYEQLRAADIDHLLAEHIAHLFIRDTVSMFSEKVNQDDTIDTDHFENIQSTNWQTMRFKPPPPNSTIGWRVEFRPCEVQLTDFENAAIVCFVVLLTRVILSYQLNFIIPISKVDENMSKAQKNNALHKELFYFRKDITTQDSPPQATAQCQSAHCGAKCEPIYMPMSVDEIINGKVNLKYSNTIFR
;
A
#
# COMPACT_ATOMS: atom_id res chain seq x y z
N GLN A 1 -8.41 -1.22 -10.55
CA GLN A 1 -7.89 -1.99 -9.40
C GLN A 1 -7.59 -3.39 -9.87
N VAL A 2 -6.57 -4.05 -9.31
CA VAL A 2 -6.17 -5.41 -9.72
C VAL A 2 -5.97 -6.26 -8.47
N THR A 3 -6.56 -7.45 -8.43
CA THR A 3 -6.38 -8.41 -7.34
C THR A 3 -5.57 -9.62 -7.83
N PHE A 4 -4.59 -10.03 -7.05
CA PHE A 4 -3.74 -11.18 -7.30
C PHE A 4 -3.93 -12.21 -6.18
N GLN A 5 -3.95 -13.50 -6.53
CA GLN A 5 -3.89 -14.58 -5.55
C GLN A 5 -2.45 -15.07 -5.44
N ALA A 6 -1.93 -15.08 -4.22
CA ALA A 6 -0.61 -15.60 -3.91
C ALA A 6 -0.67 -17.11 -3.63
N CYS A 7 0.49 -17.77 -3.69
CA CYS A 7 0.59 -19.20 -3.40
C CYS A 7 0.33 -19.54 -1.92
N ASN A 8 0.65 -18.62 -1.01
CA ASN A 8 0.46 -18.77 0.43
C ASN A 8 0.43 -17.38 1.12
N ILE A 9 0.24 -17.36 2.43
CA ILE A 9 0.18 -16.11 3.22
C ILE A 9 1.51 -15.35 3.21
N GLN A 10 2.66 -16.05 3.21
CA GLN A 10 3.98 -15.43 3.20
C GLN A 10 4.22 -14.65 1.90
N GLU A 11 3.93 -15.28 0.75
CA GLU A 11 4.01 -14.62 -0.55
C GLU A 11 3.03 -13.44 -0.65
N ALA A 12 1.81 -13.57 -0.10
CA ALA A 12 0.85 -12.47 -0.06
C ALA A 12 1.38 -11.28 0.76
N ARG A 13 1.99 -11.51 1.94
CA ARG A 13 2.61 -10.45 2.76
C ARG A 13 3.76 -9.78 2.03
N ILE A 14 4.61 -10.56 1.36
CA ILE A 14 5.71 -10.04 0.53
C ILE A 14 5.15 -9.15 -0.58
N LEU A 15 4.18 -9.63 -1.37
CA LEU A 15 3.61 -8.82 -2.46
C LEU A 15 2.92 -7.55 -1.96
N TYR A 16 2.19 -7.62 -0.83
CA TYR A 16 1.57 -6.44 -0.21
C TYR A 16 2.63 -5.38 0.12
N ASP A 17 3.74 -5.78 0.75
CA ASP A 17 4.82 -4.87 1.13
C ASP A 17 5.60 -4.33 -0.08
N GLN A 18 5.97 -5.21 -1.01
CA GLN A 18 6.81 -4.84 -2.15
C GLN A 18 6.09 -3.93 -3.16
N LEU A 19 4.77 -4.05 -3.30
CA LEU A 19 3.98 -3.19 -4.17
C LEU A 19 3.65 -1.82 -3.54
N THR A 20 3.72 -1.70 -2.22
CA THR A 20 3.36 -0.47 -1.51
C THR A 20 4.15 0.76 -1.98
N PRO A 21 5.50 0.74 -2.08
CA PRO A 21 6.28 1.87 -2.57
C PRO A 21 5.92 2.31 -3.99
N LEU A 22 5.34 1.42 -4.81
CA LEU A 22 4.89 1.72 -6.16
C LEU A 22 3.48 2.32 -6.22
N CYS A 23 2.74 2.30 -5.12
CA CYS A 23 1.40 2.89 -5.08
C CYS A 23 1.38 4.38 -5.47
N PRO A 24 2.19 5.26 -4.86
CA PRO A 24 2.25 6.68 -5.26
C PRO A 24 2.82 6.88 -6.67
N ILE A 25 3.75 6.02 -7.10
CA ILE A 25 4.34 6.10 -8.45
C ILE A 25 3.26 5.83 -9.50
N MET A 26 2.49 4.75 -9.31
CA MET A 26 1.41 4.38 -10.22
C MET A 26 0.24 5.37 -10.14
N LEU A 27 -0.02 5.98 -8.98
CA LEU A 27 -1.01 7.05 -8.86
C LEU A 27 -0.62 8.25 -9.75
N ALA A 28 0.61 8.74 -9.63
CA ALA A 28 1.11 9.84 -10.45
C ALA A 28 1.17 9.49 -11.95
N LEU A 29 1.62 8.27 -12.28
CA LEU A 29 1.73 7.79 -13.66
C LEU A 29 0.37 7.67 -14.36
N THR A 30 -0.67 7.33 -13.61
CA THR A 30 -2.02 7.10 -14.15
C THR A 30 -2.95 8.29 -13.98
N ALA A 31 -2.46 9.43 -13.50
CA ALA A 31 -3.25 10.63 -13.19
C ALA A 31 -4.28 10.98 -14.29
N ALA A 32 -5.56 11.03 -13.92
CA ALA A 32 -6.67 11.20 -14.87
C ALA A 32 -7.86 12.02 -14.32
N SER A 33 -7.69 12.73 -13.20
CA SER A 33 -8.75 13.50 -12.55
C SER A 33 -8.40 14.98 -12.29
N PRO A 34 -8.08 15.79 -13.33
CA PRO A 34 -7.72 17.20 -13.16
C PRO A 34 -8.91 18.16 -13.04
N ILE A 35 -10.15 17.65 -13.14
CA ILE A 35 -11.37 18.45 -13.15
C ILE A 35 -12.35 17.87 -12.12
N HIS A 36 -12.80 18.72 -11.20
CA HIS A 36 -13.81 18.37 -10.20
C HIS A 36 -14.93 19.40 -10.21
N ARG A 37 -16.18 18.94 -10.31
CA ARG A 37 -17.40 19.77 -10.32
C ARG A 37 -17.37 20.92 -11.35
N GLY A 38 -16.81 20.65 -12.54
CA GLY A 38 -16.71 21.64 -13.63
C GLY A 38 -15.57 22.65 -13.48
N MET A 39 -14.71 22.50 -12.47
CA MET A 39 -13.57 23.37 -12.22
C MET A 39 -12.26 22.62 -12.43
N LEU A 40 -11.29 23.26 -13.09
CA LEU A 40 -9.90 22.79 -13.08
C LEU A 40 -9.35 22.84 -11.66
N THR A 41 -8.64 21.78 -11.26
CA THR A 41 -8.02 21.68 -9.94
C THR A 41 -6.50 21.67 -10.03
N ASP A 42 -5.83 22.09 -8.95
CA ASP A 42 -4.36 22.04 -8.83
C ASP A 42 -3.84 20.65 -8.39
N VAL A 43 -4.61 19.62 -8.73
CA VAL A 43 -4.34 18.20 -8.49
C VAL A 43 -4.81 17.42 -9.71
N ASP A 44 -4.12 16.33 -10.04
CA ASP A 44 -4.40 15.52 -11.23
C ASP A 44 -4.98 14.12 -10.89
N CYS A 45 -5.18 13.82 -9.60
CA CYS A 45 -5.58 12.50 -9.11
C CYS A 45 -6.80 12.57 -8.18
N ARG A 46 -7.60 11.49 -8.13
CA ARG A 46 -8.83 11.41 -7.32
C ARG A 46 -8.62 11.15 -5.83
N TRP A 47 -7.42 10.74 -5.42
CA TRP A 47 -7.19 10.03 -4.15
C TRP A 47 -7.69 10.81 -2.93
N GLN A 48 -7.29 12.08 -2.78
CA GLN A 48 -7.70 12.92 -1.66
C GLN A 48 -9.19 13.27 -1.69
N VAL A 49 -9.78 13.42 -2.88
CA VAL A 49 -11.24 13.65 -3.01
C VAL A 49 -12.01 12.46 -2.48
N ILE A 50 -11.61 11.24 -2.82
CA ILE A 50 -12.26 10.02 -2.30
C ILE A 50 -11.95 9.85 -0.81
N SER A 51 -10.71 10.06 -0.39
CA SER A 51 -10.30 9.99 1.03
C SER A 51 -11.20 10.85 1.91
N ASN A 52 -11.46 12.09 1.49
CA ASN A 52 -12.29 13.06 2.20
C ASN A 52 -13.79 12.78 2.07
N SER A 53 -14.26 12.12 1.01
CA SER A 53 -15.70 11.87 0.81
C SER A 53 -16.27 10.81 1.74
N VAL A 54 -15.40 9.97 2.32
CA VAL A 54 -15.76 8.92 3.29
C VAL A 54 -15.00 9.05 4.61
N ASP A 55 -14.42 10.21 4.89
CA ASP A 55 -13.77 10.49 6.17
C ASP A 55 -14.83 10.69 7.27
N CYS A 56 -15.08 9.61 8.01
CA CYS A 56 -16.05 9.58 9.10
C CYS A 56 -15.48 10.07 10.45
N ARG A 57 -14.23 10.55 10.49
CA ARG A 57 -13.62 10.96 11.77
C ARG A 57 -14.31 12.19 12.34
N THR A 58 -14.73 12.06 13.60
CA THR A 58 -15.17 13.15 14.45
C THR A 58 -14.07 14.18 14.67
N ARG A 59 -14.43 15.32 15.27
CA ARG A 59 -13.45 16.35 15.66
C ARG A 59 -12.45 15.83 16.70
N GLU A 60 -12.90 15.00 17.64
CA GLU A 60 -12.03 14.40 18.65
C GLU A 60 -11.04 13.41 18.02
N GLU A 61 -11.50 12.55 17.11
CA GLU A 61 -10.64 11.59 16.41
C GLU A 61 -9.60 12.29 15.51
N ARG A 62 -9.96 13.42 14.88
CA ARG A 62 -9.00 14.27 14.16
C ARG A 62 -8.05 15.05 15.07
N GLY A 63 -8.21 14.94 16.39
CA GLY A 63 -7.40 15.67 17.37
C GLY A 63 -7.69 17.18 17.43
N LEU A 64 -8.80 17.63 16.84
CA LEU A 64 -9.22 19.04 16.88
C LEU A 64 -9.85 19.40 18.24
N ASP A 65 -10.47 18.41 18.90
CA ASP A 65 -11.00 18.51 20.26
C ASP A 65 -10.38 17.40 21.15
N PRO A 66 -10.34 17.55 22.49
CA PRO A 66 -9.91 16.49 23.39
C PRO A 66 -10.82 15.25 23.31
N LEU A 67 -10.25 14.05 23.45
CA LEU A 67 -11.01 12.81 23.52
C LEU A 67 -11.91 12.81 24.77
N LYS A 68 -13.22 12.69 24.56
CA LYS A 68 -14.22 12.55 25.62
C LYS A 68 -15.16 11.38 25.35
N ASN A 69 -15.61 11.25 24.11
CA ASN A 69 -16.54 10.22 23.67
C ASN A 69 -15.86 9.15 22.82
N ASN A 70 -14.78 9.52 22.12
CA ASN A 70 -14.04 8.61 21.25
C ASN A 70 -12.82 8.01 21.98
N ARG A 71 -12.40 6.84 21.51
CA ARG A 71 -11.28 6.08 22.10
C ARG A 71 -9.92 6.47 21.53
N PHE A 72 -9.87 6.93 20.28
CA PHE A 72 -8.64 7.06 19.51
C PHE A 72 -8.51 8.43 18.85
N LYS A 73 -7.28 8.96 18.79
CA LYS A 73 -6.92 10.00 17.81
C LYS A 73 -6.40 9.29 16.57
N ILE A 74 -7.04 9.49 15.44
CA ILE A 74 -6.80 8.72 14.22
C ILE A 74 -6.23 9.63 13.13
N PRO A 75 -4.97 9.41 12.69
CA PRO A 75 -4.25 10.37 11.83
C PRO A 75 -4.79 10.42 10.40
N LYS A 76 -5.29 9.30 9.87
CA LYS A 76 -5.75 9.16 8.48
C LYS A 76 -7.24 8.87 8.38
N SER A 77 -7.85 9.19 7.23
CA SER A 77 -9.20 8.71 6.90
C SER A 77 -9.21 7.18 6.84
N ARG A 78 -10.39 6.55 6.92
CA ARG A 78 -10.51 5.10 6.65
C ARG A 78 -10.23 4.75 5.18
N TYR A 79 -10.24 5.76 4.31
CA TYR A 79 -9.71 5.68 2.95
C TYR A 79 -8.40 6.48 2.88
N ASP A 80 -7.25 5.81 2.84
CA ASP A 80 -5.95 6.48 2.75
C ASP A 80 -4.83 5.51 2.34
N SER A 81 -3.56 5.95 2.27
CA SER A 81 -2.42 5.03 2.12
C SER A 81 -2.38 3.96 3.22
N ILE A 82 -1.70 2.85 2.97
CA ILE A 82 -1.50 1.84 4.02
C ILE A 82 -0.78 2.43 5.26
N ASP A 83 -0.98 1.79 6.40
CA ASP A 83 -0.42 2.24 7.68
C ASP A 83 0.71 1.36 8.22
N SER A 84 0.84 0.13 7.73
CA SER A 84 1.89 -0.80 8.15
C SER A 84 2.20 -1.85 7.09
N TYR A 85 3.47 -2.22 7.01
CA TYR A 85 3.98 -3.42 6.36
C TYR A 85 3.66 -4.66 7.18
N LEU A 86 3.48 -5.77 6.47
CA LEU A 86 3.06 -7.04 7.03
C LEU A 86 4.19 -8.05 7.12
N SER A 87 5.29 -7.95 6.39
CA SER A 87 6.39 -8.93 6.45
C SER A 87 7.47 -8.55 7.47
N GLU A 88 8.23 -9.54 7.96
CA GLU A 88 9.39 -9.32 8.83
C GLU A 88 10.43 -8.38 8.21
N GLN A 89 10.61 -8.44 6.88
CA GLN A 89 11.51 -7.54 6.16
C GLN A 89 11.04 -6.07 6.21
N GLY A 90 9.72 -5.88 6.25
CA GLY A 90 9.04 -4.59 6.28
C GLY A 90 8.94 -3.95 7.67
N GLU A 91 8.96 -4.75 8.75
CA GLU A 91 8.73 -4.29 10.13
C GLU A 91 9.56 -3.07 10.52
N LYS A 92 10.87 -3.09 10.25
CA LYS A 92 11.79 -1.98 10.56
C LYS A 92 11.49 -0.66 9.81
N TYR A 93 10.59 -0.71 8.82
CA TYR A 93 10.15 0.42 8.01
C TYR A 93 8.75 0.91 8.40
N ASN A 94 8.10 0.27 9.39
CA ASN A 94 6.91 0.80 10.06
C ASN A 94 7.29 1.93 11.01
N ASP A 95 7.70 3.07 10.44
CA ASP A 95 8.26 4.22 11.16
C ASP A 95 7.22 5.29 11.55
N VAL A 96 5.94 5.00 11.29
CA VAL A 96 4.80 5.84 11.69
C VAL A 96 4.07 5.21 12.87
N PRO A 97 3.59 6.00 13.86
CA PRO A 97 2.80 5.46 14.96
C PRO A 97 1.50 4.80 14.45
N LEU A 98 1.35 3.50 14.67
CA LEU A 98 0.14 2.76 14.34
C LEU A 98 -0.84 2.80 15.53
N VAL A 99 -2.04 3.32 15.27
CA VAL A 99 -3.12 3.36 16.28
C VAL A 99 -3.95 2.08 16.13
N TYR A 100 -4.06 1.27 17.18
CA TYR A 100 -4.82 0.02 17.13
C TYR A 100 -5.53 -0.28 18.45
N ASP A 101 -6.54 -1.15 18.41
CA ASP A 101 -7.22 -1.63 19.61
C ASP A 101 -6.39 -2.73 20.31
N LYS A 102 -5.87 -2.42 21.50
CA LYS A 102 -5.02 -3.34 22.27
C LYS A 102 -5.73 -4.64 22.67
N ALA A 103 -7.04 -4.59 22.96
CA ALA A 103 -7.77 -5.78 23.36
C ALA A 103 -7.91 -6.76 22.19
N ILE A 104 -8.19 -6.22 20.98
CA ILE A 104 -8.26 -7.02 19.75
C ILE A 104 -6.87 -7.57 19.39
N TYR A 105 -5.82 -6.75 19.53
CA TYR A 105 -4.45 -7.20 19.33
C TYR A 105 -4.11 -8.38 20.27
N GLU A 106 -4.36 -8.26 21.57
CA GLU A 106 -4.10 -9.32 22.55
C GLU A 106 -4.91 -10.59 22.26
N GLN A 107 -6.17 -10.46 21.85
CA GLN A 107 -7.00 -11.59 21.43
C GLN A 107 -6.40 -12.32 20.22
N LEU A 108 -5.94 -11.58 19.20
CA LEU A 108 -5.31 -12.17 18.01
C LEU A 108 -3.98 -12.85 18.36
N ARG A 109 -3.17 -12.25 19.24
CA ARG A 109 -1.92 -12.85 19.71
C ARG A 109 -2.17 -14.14 20.50
N ALA A 110 -3.19 -14.16 21.36
CA ALA A 110 -3.59 -15.36 22.11
C ALA A 110 -4.10 -16.48 21.19
N ALA A 111 -4.59 -16.15 20.00
CA ALA A 111 -4.98 -17.07 18.94
C ALA A 111 -3.83 -17.43 17.97
N ASP A 112 -2.57 -17.15 18.34
CA ASP A 112 -1.36 -17.46 17.57
C ASP A 112 -1.21 -16.72 16.23
N ILE A 113 -1.92 -15.60 16.04
CA ILE A 113 -1.70 -14.71 14.88
C ILE A 113 -0.50 -13.82 15.16
N ASP A 114 0.53 -13.85 14.31
CA ASP A 114 1.78 -13.10 14.49
C ASP A 114 1.58 -11.58 14.73
N HIS A 115 2.56 -10.95 15.37
CA HIS A 115 2.46 -9.56 15.82
C HIS A 115 2.11 -8.56 14.70
N LEU A 116 2.74 -8.66 13.53
CA LEU A 116 2.53 -7.70 12.43
C LEU A 116 1.11 -7.81 11.87
N LEU A 117 0.63 -9.05 11.68
CA LEU A 117 -0.73 -9.27 11.19
C LEU A 117 -1.77 -8.91 12.26
N ALA A 118 -1.50 -9.21 13.53
CA ALA A 118 -2.37 -8.85 14.64
C ALA A 118 -2.51 -7.33 14.78
N GLU A 119 -1.42 -6.58 14.69
CA GLU A 119 -1.46 -5.11 14.71
C GLU A 119 -2.20 -4.53 13.51
N HIS A 120 -1.96 -5.07 12.31
CA HIS A 120 -2.68 -4.65 11.11
C HIS A 120 -4.19 -4.82 11.27
N ILE A 121 -4.66 -6.00 11.69
CA ILE A 121 -6.09 -6.26 11.88
C ILE A 121 -6.64 -5.37 13.02
N ALA A 122 -5.95 -5.30 14.16
CA ALA A 122 -6.38 -4.46 15.28
C ALA A 122 -6.44 -2.95 14.92
N HIS A 123 -5.62 -2.50 13.96
CA HIS A 123 -5.69 -1.16 13.39
C HIS A 123 -6.97 -0.96 12.57
N LEU A 124 -7.35 -1.90 11.71
CA LEU A 124 -8.60 -1.80 10.92
C LEU A 124 -9.85 -1.66 11.82
N PHE A 125 -9.81 -2.33 12.98
CA PHE A 125 -10.89 -2.36 13.96
C PHE A 125 -10.97 -1.14 14.89
N ILE A 126 -10.14 -0.11 14.69
CA ILE A 126 -10.35 1.19 15.35
C ILE A 126 -11.53 1.97 14.73
N ARG A 127 -12.08 1.47 13.62
CA ARG A 127 -13.20 2.07 12.90
C ARG A 127 -14.52 1.42 13.29
N ASP A 128 -15.55 2.25 13.40
CA ASP A 128 -16.92 1.77 13.51
C ASP A 128 -17.44 1.21 12.17
N THR A 129 -18.41 0.31 12.28
CA THR A 129 -19.22 -0.14 11.14
C THR A 129 -20.09 1.02 10.66
N VAL A 130 -20.07 1.26 9.34
CA VAL A 130 -20.84 2.36 8.72
C VAL A 130 -22.06 1.89 7.94
N SER A 131 -22.24 0.59 7.81
CA SER A 131 -23.39 -0.02 7.15
C SER A 131 -23.60 -1.43 7.69
N MET A 132 -24.71 -1.67 8.38
CA MET A 132 -25.08 -3.00 8.89
C MET A 132 -26.56 -3.25 8.61
N PHE A 133 -26.87 -4.38 7.98
CA PHE A 133 -28.26 -4.79 7.75
C PHE A 133 -28.80 -5.54 8.96
N SER A 134 -30.06 -5.32 9.31
CA SER A 134 -30.72 -5.93 10.48
C SER A 134 -30.65 -7.46 10.46
N GLU A 135 -30.77 -8.04 9.28
CA GLU A 135 -30.74 -9.48 8.99
C GLU A 135 -29.34 -10.08 9.21
N LYS A 136 -28.31 -9.23 9.24
CA LYS A 136 -26.90 -9.60 9.37
C LYS A 136 -26.32 -9.30 10.75
N VAL A 137 -27.15 -8.86 11.71
CA VAL A 137 -26.70 -8.57 13.08
C VAL A 137 -26.22 -9.83 13.79
N ASN A 138 -26.96 -10.93 13.67
CA ASN A 138 -26.59 -12.23 14.24
C ASN A 138 -26.13 -13.16 13.12
N GLN A 139 -24.95 -13.74 13.25
CA GLN A 139 -24.35 -14.65 12.28
C GLN A 139 -23.68 -15.82 13.00
N ASP A 140 -23.33 -16.86 12.24
CA ASP A 140 -22.54 -17.97 12.76
C ASP A 140 -21.06 -17.76 12.39
N ASP A 141 -20.28 -17.27 13.36
CA ASP A 141 -18.85 -16.95 13.20
C ASP A 141 -17.99 -18.15 12.78
N THR A 142 -18.51 -19.38 12.82
CA THR A 142 -17.79 -20.57 12.36
C THR A 142 -17.84 -20.76 10.84
N ILE A 143 -18.79 -20.12 10.16
CA ILE A 143 -19.01 -20.25 8.71
C ILE A 143 -19.12 -18.90 7.99
N ASP A 144 -19.53 -17.85 8.69
CA ASP A 144 -19.75 -16.52 8.15
C ASP A 144 -18.57 -15.59 8.47
N THR A 145 -18.28 -14.67 7.57
CA THR A 145 -17.22 -13.66 7.74
C THR A 145 -17.73 -12.25 7.51
N ASP A 146 -19.04 -12.03 7.35
CA ASP A 146 -19.56 -10.71 6.96
C ASP A 146 -19.29 -9.65 8.03
N HIS A 147 -19.23 -10.01 9.32
CA HIS A 147 -18.84 -9.07 10.39
C HIS A 147 -17.40 -8.57 10.23
N PHE A 148 -16.46 -9.48 9.93
CA PHE A 148 -15.08 -9.11 9.60
C PHE A 148 -15.03 -8.28 8.31
N GLU A 149 -15.73 -8.73 7.26
CA GLU A 149 -15.80 -8.02 5.97
C GLU A 149 -16.45 -6.65 6.10
N ASN A 150 -17.34 -6.42 7.07
CA ASN A 150 -17.91 -5.10 7.32
C ASN A 150 -16.82 -4.06 7.63
N ILE A 151 -15.86 -4.43 8.48
CA ILE A 151 -14.71 -3.58 8.82
C ILE A 151 -13.66 -3.59 7.71
N GLN A 152 -13.28 -4.78 7.22
CA GLN A 152 -12.23 -4.93 6.21
C GLN A 152 -12.59 -4.23 4.89
N SER A 153 -13.81 -4.43 4.39
CA SER A 153 -14.24 -3.88 3.10
C SER A 153 -14.38 -2.35 3.14
N THR A 154 -14.55 -1.76 4.32
CA THR A 154 -14.70 -0.31 4.55
C THR A 154 -13.44 0.37 5.09
N ASN A 155 -12.34 -0.35 5.25
CA ASN A 155 -11.01 0.24 5.28
C ASN A 155 -10.43 0.18 3.85
N TRP A 156 -10.36 1.33 3.19
CA TRP A 156 -10.03 1.45 1.77
C TRP A 156 -8.61 1.99 1.60
N GLN A 157 -7.62 1.10 1.67
CA GLN A 157 -6.23 1.50 1.54
C GLN A 157 -5.70 1.44 0.08
N THR A 158 -4.46 1.91 -0.16
CA THR A 158 -3.77 1.76 -1.46
C THR A 158 -3.49 0.29 -1.81
N MET A 159 -3.21 -0.52 -0.79
CA MET A 159 -3.16 -1.97 -0.87
C MET A 159 -4.22 -2.56 0.04
N ARG A 160 -4.74 -3.74 -0.30
CA ARG A 160 -5.61 -4.51 0.61
C ARG A 160 -5.15 -5.95 0.68
N PHE A 161 -4.90 -6.42 1.90
CA PHE A 161 -4.57 -7.80 2.20
C PHE A 161 -5.85 -8.58 2.49
N LYS A 162 -6.19 -9.58 1.68
CA LYS A 162 -7.50 -10.24 1.69
C LYS A 162 -7.36 -11.68 2.17
N PRO A 163 -7.88 -12.00 3.38
CA PRO A 163 -7.98 -13.39 3.84
C PRO A 163 -8.80 -14.25 2.86
N PRO A 164 -8.56 -15.57 2.84
CA PRO A 164 -9.40 -16.50 2.09
C PRO A 164 -10.82 -16.50 2.69
N PRO A 165 -11.87 -16.47 1.85
CA PRO A 165 -13.23 -16.67 2.35
C PRO A 165 -13.41 -18.11 2.84
N PRO A 166 -14.26 -18.34 3.86
CA PRO A 166 -14.54 -19.68 4.35
C PRO A 166 -15.17 -20.53 3.24
N ASN A 167 -14.92 -21.84 3.27
CA ASN A 167 -15.52 -22.82 2.35
C ASN A 167 -15.28 -22.52 0.85
N SER A 168 -14.13 -21.93 0.51
CA SER A 168 -13.75 -21.58 -0.86
C SER A 168 -12.37 -22.12 -1.23
N THR A 169 -12.12 -22.27 -2.53
CA THR A 169 -10.78 -22.56 -3.09
C THR A 169 -9.93 -21.30 -3.28
N ILE A 170 -10.49 -20.12 -2.98
CA ILE A 170 -9.80 -18.84 -3.07
C ILE A 170 -8.77 -18.74 -1.94
N GLY A 171 -7.51 -18.47 -2.31
CA GLY A 171 -6.40 -18.31 -1.36
C GLY A 171 -6.25 -16.88 -0.84
N TRP A 172 -5.11 -16.63 -0.19
CA TRP A 172 -4.69 -15.29 0.23
C TRP A 172 -4.48 -14.39 -0.99
N ARG A 173 -5.09 -13.21 -0.96
CA ARG A 173 -5.04 -12.27 -2.07
C ARG A 173 -4.52 -10.92 -1.64
N VAL A 174 -3.93 -10.20 -2.59
CA VAL A 174 -3.55 -8.80 -2.44
C VAL A 174 -4.21 -8.00 -3.54
N GLU A 175 -4.71 -6.82 -3.21
CA GLU A 175 -5.37 -5.93 -4.16
C GLU A 175 -4.59 -4.61 -4.27
N PHE A 176 -4.15 -4.30 -5.49
CA PHE A 176 -3.50 -3.04 -5.86
C PHE A 176 -4.55 -2.03 -6.33
N ARG A 177 -4.73 -0.96 -5.56
CA ARG A 177 -5.87 -0.04 -5.67
C ARG A 177 -5.59 1.41 -6.15
N PRO A 178 -4.34 1.91 -6.28
CA PRO A 178 -4.10 3.35 -6.45
C PRO A 178 -4.45 3.88 -7.85
N CYS A 179 -4.24 3.09 -8.91
CA CYS A 179 -4.34 3.59 -10.30
C CYS A 179 -5.69 4.26 -10.59
N GLU A 180 -5.65 5.35 -11.35
CA GLU A 180 -6.84 5.92 -11.99
C GLU A 180 -7.28 5.05 -13.18
N VAL A 181 -8.55 5.13 -13.53
CA VAL A 181 -9.08 4.50 -14.75
C VAL A 181 -8.67 5.35 -15.96
N GLN A 182 -8.26 4.70 -17.04
CA GLN A 182 -7.89 5.35 -18.29
C GLN A 182 -9.07 5.35 -19.27
N LEU A 183 -8.98 6.18 -20.32
CA LEU A 183 -10.08 6.35 -21.27
C LEU A 183 -10.35 5.11 -22.13
N THR A 184 -9.30 4.36 -22.48
CA THR A 184 -9.42 3.20 -23.37
C THR A 184 -9.21 1.87 -22.66
N ASP A 185 -9.84 0.82 -23.18
CA ASP A 185 -9.60 -0.56 -22.73
C ASP A 185 -8.13 -0.96 -22.87
N PHE A 186 -7.46 -0.47 -23.92
CA PHE A 186 -6.05 -0.75 -24.17
C PHE A 186 -5.15 -0.18 -23.06
N GLU A 187 -5.31 1.09 -22.69
CA GLU A 187 -4.53 1.71 -21.61
C GLU A 187 -4.78 1.03 -20.27
N ASN A 188 -6.04 0.73 -19.95
CA ASN A 188 -6.40 -0.01 -18.74
C ASN A 188 -5.77 -1.42 -18.74
N ALA A 189 -5.84 -2.16 -19.86
CA ALA A 189 -5.22 -3.46 -19.99
C ALA A 189 -3.70 -3.40 -19.86
N ALA A 190 -3.05 -2.37 -20.43
CA ALA A 190 -1.61 -2.17 -20.32
C ALA A 190 -1.16 -1.98 -18.85
N ILE A 191 -1.88 -1.15 -18.08
CA ILE A 191 -1.61 -0.95 -16.65
C ILE A 191 -1.81 -2.26 -15.87
N VAL A 192 -2.90 -2.99 -16.15
CA VAL A 192 -3.16 -4.29 -15.50
C VAL A 192 -2.03 -5.28 -15.79
N CYS A 193 -1.68 -5.46 -17.07
CA CYS A 193 -0.59 -6.33 -17.49
C CYS A 193 0.75 -5.92 -16.86
N PHE A 194 1.05 -4.63 -16.80
CA PHE A 194 2.25 -4.11 -16.15
C PHE A 194 2.32 -4.52 -14.68
N VAL A 195 1.26 -4.29 -13.89
CA VAL A 195 1.26 -4.66 -12.47
C VAL A 195 1.34 -6.19 -12.31
N VAL A 196 0.65 -6.98 -13.15
CA VAL A 196 0.77 -8.45 -13.15
C VAL A 196 2.22 -8.88 -13.39
N LEU A 197 2.86 -8.40 -14.44
CA LEU A 197 4.25 -8.76 -14.78
C LEU A 197 5.22 -8.34 -13.67
N LEU A 198 5.03 -7.14 -13.12
CA LEU A 198 5.79 -6.62 -12.00
C LEU A 198 5.73 -7.54 -10.77
N THR A 199 4.56 -8.10 -10.42
CA THR A 199 4.49 -9.08 -9.32
C THR A 199 5.31 -10.34 -9.60
N ARG A 200 5.33 -10.82 -10.85
CA ARG A 200 6.14 -11.99 -11.25
C ARG A 200 7.63 -11.69 -11.20
N VAL A 201 8.02 -10.48 -11.56
CA VAL A 201 9.41 -10.02 -11.52
C VAL A 201 9.88 -9.86 -10.07
N ILE A 202 9.07 -9.25 -9.19
CA ILE A 202 9.36 -9.13 -7.75
C ILE A 202 9.69 -10.50 -7.15
N LEU A 203 8.83 -11.49 -7.40
CA LEU A 203 8.98 -12.82 -6.83
C LEU A 203 10.13 -13.60 -7.47
N SER A 204 10.21 -13.62 -8.80
CA SER A 204 11.24 -14.38 -9.53
C SER A 204 12.66 -13.90 -9.23
N TYR A 205 12.84 -12.58 -9.07
CA TYR A 205 14.15 -11.98 -8.83
C TYR A 205 14.40 -11.61 -7.36
N GLN A 206 13.45 -11.92 -6.47
CA GLN A 206 13.53 -11.66 -5.03
C GLN A 206 13.92 -10.21 -4.74
N LEU A 207 13.21 -9.29 -5.39
CA LEU A 207 13.48 -7.86 -5.35
C LEU A 207 12.91 -7.25 -4.08
N ASN A 208 13.51 -6.14 -3.66
CA ASN A 208 13.10 -5.41 -2.48
C ASN A 208 12.95 -3.92 -2.80
N PHE A 209 11.73 -3.42 -2.79
CA PHE A 209 11.38 -2.02 -2.99
C PHE A 209 11.07 -1.27 -1.70
N ILE A 210 10.96 -1.97 -0.57
CA ILE A 210 10.51 -1.42 0.71
C ILE A 210 11.36 -0.20 1.12
N ILE A 211 10.65 0.85 1.53
CA ILE A 211 11.15 2.11 2.11
C ILE A 211 10.29 2.43 3.35
N PRO A 212 10.68 3.38 4.22
CA PRO A 212 9.84 3.75 5.38
C PRO A 212 8.43 4.20 4.99
N ILE A 213 7.40 3.82 5.76
CA ILE A 213 6.00 4.19 5.53
C ILE A 213 5.84 5.71 5.49
N SER A 214 6.55 6.46 6.35
CA SER A 214 6.54 7.93 6.32
C SER A 214 6.91 8.51 4.95
N LYS A 215 7.77 7.81 4.20
CA LYS A 215 8.17 8.20 2.83
C LYS A 215 7.17 7.76 1.78
N VAL A 216 6.48 6.64 1.98
CA VAL A 216 5.33 6.26 1.15
C VAL A 216 4.21 7.30 1.29
N ASP A 217 3.90 7.74 2.51
CA ASP A 217 2.90 8.78 2.78
C ASP A 217 3.28 10.12 2.15
N GLU A 218 4.54 10.53 2.28
CA GLU A 218 5.04 11.74 1.61
C GLU A 218 4.90 11.64 0.08
N ASN A 219 5.23 10.49 -0.49
CA ASN A 219 5.06 10.23 -1.92
C ASN A 219 3.60 10.25 -2.35
N MET A 220 2.67 9.72 -1.53
CA MET A 220 1.23 9.74 -1.82
C MET A 220 0.67 11.16 -1.84
N SER A 221 1.19 12.05 -0.99
CA SER A 221 0.87 13.49 -1.05
C SER A 221 1.41 14.14 -2.34
N LYS A 222 2.67 13.85 -2.70
CA LYS A 222 3.28 14.39 -3.93
C LYS A 222 2.61 13.90 -5.21
N ALA A 223 2.20 12.63 -5.25
CA ALA A 223 1.64 11.98 -6.43
C ALA A 223 0.40 12.67 -7.01
N GLN A 224 -0.32 13.42 -6.17
CA GLN A 224 -1.58 14.04 -6.54
C GLN A 224 -1.42 15.45 -7.10
N LYS A 225 -0.29 16.11 -6.84
CA LYS A 225 -0.06 17.50 -7.26
C LYS A 225 -0.17 17.65 -8.78
N ASN A 226 -0.55 18.84 -9.23
CA ASN A 226 -0.56 19.12 -10.66
C ASN A 226 0.80 18.84 -11.30
N ASN A 227 0.77 18.04 -12.38
CA ASN A 227 1.91 17.64 -13.17
C ASN A 227 2.99 16.90 -12.35
N ALA A 228 2.59 16.14 -11.34
CA ALA A 228 3.50 15.38 -10.47
C ALA A 228 4.39 14.40 -11.25
N LEU A 229 3.86 13.77 -12.30
CA LEU A 229 4.59 12.84 -13.16
C LEU A 229 5.90 13.45 -13.70
N HIS A 230 5.89 14.73 -14.07
CA HIS A 230 7.04 15.39 -14.67
C HIS A 230 7.82 16.31 -13.71
N LYS A 231 7.17 16.82 -12.65
CA LYS A 231 7.78 17.83 -11.76
C LYS A 231 8.24 17.29 -10.41
N GLU A 232 7.60 16.27 -9.87
CA GLU A 232 7.86 15.81 -8.52
C GLU A 232 8.94 14.71 -8.49
N LEU A 233 9.63 14.63 -7.35
CA LEU A 233 10.56 13.55 -7.04
C LEU A 233 9.99 12.72 -5.90
N PHE A 234 10.03 11.40 -6.10
CA PHE A 234 9.50 10.40 -5.18
C PHE A 234 10.66 9.67 -4.51
N TYR A 235 10.54 9.43 -3.20
CA TYR A 235 11.48 8.56 -2.52
C TYR A 235 11.34 7.14 -3.04
N PHE A 236 12.43 6.60 -3.57
CA PHE A 236 12.47 5.23 -4.07
C PHE A 236 13.80 4.58 -3.70
N ARG A 237 13.81 3.26 -3.61
CA ARG A 237 14.99 2.52 -3.17
C ARG A 237 16.11 2.57 -4.20
N LYS A 238 17.34 2.77 -3.74
CA LYS A 238 18.55 2.87 -4.59
C LYS A 238 18.97 1.52 -5.17
N ASP A 239 19.01 0.50 -4.31
CA ASP A 239 19.37 -0.88 -4.66
C ASP A 239 18.21 -1.80 -4.29
N ILE A 240 17.65 -2.40 -5.33
CA ILE A 240 16.44 -3.22 -5.28
C ILE A 240 16.76 -4.72 -5.31
N THR A 241 18.03 -5.08 -5.52
CA THR A 241 18.46 -6.48 -5.41
C THR A 241 18.69 -6.86 -3.96
N THR A 242 18.63 -8.15 -3.68
CA THR A 242 18.89 -8.73 -2.37
C THR A 242 20.01 -9.75 -2.47
N GLN A 243 20.50 -10.20 -1.31
CA GLN A 243 21.45 -11.31 -1.22
C GLN A 243 20.90 -12.63 -1.82
N ASP A 244 19.58 -12.75 -1.92
CA ASP A 244 18.89 -13.91 -2.49
C ASP A 244 18.54 -13.71 -3.97
N SER A 245 18.78 -12.52 -4.53
CA SER A 245 18.54 -12.25 -5.95
C SER A 245 19.44 -13.11 -6.85
N PRO A 246 18.92 -13.62 -7.99
CA PRO A 246 19.71 -14.40 -8.94
C PRO A 246 20.97 -13.64 -9.41
N PRO A 247 22.12 -14.32 -9.63
CA PRO A 247 23.36 -13.67 -10.06
C PRO A 247 23.20 -12.81 -11.32
N GLN A 248 22.28 -13.16 -12.23
CA GLN A 248 21.99 -12.36 -13.42
C GLN A 248 21.41 -10.98 -13.07
N ALA A 249 20.52 -10.90 -12.07
CA ALA A 249 19.95 -9.64 -11.62
C ALA A 249 20.99 -8.80 -10.87
N THR A 250 21.81 -9.43 -10.04
CA THR A 250 22.90 -8.77 -9.30
C THR A 250 24.02 -8.30 -10.23
N ALA A 251 24.27 -8.99 -11.36
CA ALA A 251 25.25 -8.57 -12.36
C ALA A 251 24.78 -7.34 -13.18
N GLN A 252 23.47 -7.18 -13.36
CA GLN A 252 22.88 -5.99 -13.99
C GLN A 252 22.85 -4.82 -13.01
N CYS A 253 22.42 -5.07 -11.79
CA CYS A 253 22.44 -4.13 -10.68
C CYS A 253 23.80 -4.21 -9.97
N GLN A 254 24.87 -3.81 -10.64
CA GLN A 254 26.20 -3.72 -10.02
C GLN A 254 26.13 -2.76 -8.84
N SER A 255 25.94 -3.32 -7.63
CA SER A 255 25.97 -2.54 -6.41
C SER A 255 27.37 -1.94 -6.29
N ALA A 256 27.43 -0.61 -6.24
CA ALA A 256 28.55 0.00 -5.55
C ALA A 256 28.61 -0.69 -4.20
N HIS A 257 29.71 -1.36 -3.88
CA HIS A 257 30.00 -1.80 -2.53
C HIS A 257 30.00 -0.55 -1.65
N CYS A 258 28.84 -0.19 -1.12
CA CYS A 258 28.67 0.90 -0.18
C CYS A 258 29.31 0.43 1.12
N GLY A 259 30.61 0.65 1.25
CA GLY A 259 31.34 0.34 2.47
C GLY A 259 30.70 1.07 3.64
N ALA A 260 30.10 0.31 4.57
CA ALA A 260 29.84 0.58 5.99
C ALA A 260 29.47 2.01 6.47
N LYS A 261 29.07 2.95 5.59
CA LYS A 261 28.62 4.29 5.94
C LYS A 261 27.13 4.42 5.65
N CYS A 262 26.41 4.93 6.66
CA CYS A 262 24.98 5.15 6.75
C CYS A 262 24.43 6.10 5.66
N GLU A 263 24.49 5.72 4.39
CA GLU A 263 23.67 6.37 3.39
C GLU A 263 22.23 5.83 3.45
N PRO A 264 21.21 6.69 3.24
CA PRO A 264 19.84 6.20 3.14
C PRO A 264 19.74 5.26 1.94
N ILE A 265 19.09 4.10 2.18
CA ILE A 265 18.84 3.05 1.17
C ILE A 265 17.89 3.50 0.05
N TYR A 266 17.31 4.69 0.20
CA TYR A 266 16.38 5.33 -0.73
C TYR A 266 16.85 6.74 -1.06
N MET A 267 16.37 7.28 -2.18
CA MET A 267 16.62 8.67 -2.60
C MET A 267 15.44 9.21 -3.41
N PRO A 268 15.31 10.54 -3.53
CA PRO A 268 14.37 11.14 -4.47
C PRO A 268 14.74 10.77 -5.91
N MET A 269 13.75 10.35 -6.69
CA MET A 269 13.86 10.01 -8.11
C MET A 269 12.60 10.49 -8.86
N SER A 270 12.74 10.86 -10.13
CA SER A 270 11.56 11.09 -10.98
C SER A 270 10.89 9.76 -11.32
N VAL A 271 9.63 9.78 -11.76
CA VAL A 271 8.95 8.55 -12.25
C VAL A 271 9.72 7.95 -13.42
N ASP A 272 10.26 8.78 -14.32
CA ASP A 272 11.10 8.32 -15.43
C ASP A 272 12.34 7.59 -14.95
N GLU A 273 13.05 8.10 -13.93
CA GLU A 273 14.21 7.40 -13.36
C GLU A 273 13.84 6.08 -12.69
N ILE A 274 12.66 6.00 -12.05
CA ILE A 274 12.18 4.78 -11.38
C ILE A 274 11.80 3.70 -12.40
N ILE A 275 11.10 4.10 -13.47
CA ILE A 275 10.60 3.18 -14.49
C ILE A 275 11.71 2.84 -15.50
N ASN A 276 12.48 3.81 -15.98
CA ASN A 276 13.43 3.62 -17.08
C ASN A 276 14.90 3.55 -16.64
N GLY A 277 15.18 3.76 -15.35
CA GLY A 277 16.53 3.76 -14.77
C GLY A 277 17.27 5.10 -14.94
N LYS A 278 18.30 5.32 -14.12
CA LYS A 278 19.15 6.52 -14.21
C LYS A 278 20.25 6.33 -15.27
N VAL A 279 20.30 7.20 -16.27
CA VAL A 279 21.29 7.14 -17.38
C VAL A 279 22.73 7.46 -16.94
N ASN A 280 22.93 8.11 -15.77
CA ASN A 280 24.22 8.70 -15.37
C ASN A 280 24.94 8.04 -14.18
N LEU A 281 24.52 6.85 -13.73
CA LEU A 281 25.38 6.01 -12.90
C LEU A 281 26.05 5.00 -13.83
N LYS A 282 27.34 4.73 -13.65
CA LYS A 282 28.08 3.63 -14.32
C LYS A 282 27.49 2.22 -14.07
N TYR A 283 26.30 2.15 -13.48
CA TYR A 283 25.62 1.00 -12.93
C TYR A 283 24.12 1.15 -13.25
N SER A 284 23.61 0.23 -14.07
CA SER A 284 22.20 0.18 -14.49
C SER A 284 21.38 -0.53 -13.42
N ASN A 285 20.86 0.21 -12.43
CA ASN A 285 19.92 -0.34 -11.45
C ASN A 285 18.50 -0.39 -12.03
N THR A 286 18.32 -1.10 -13.16
CA THR A 286 17.04 -1.11 -13.89
C THR A 286 16.51 -2.52 -14.05
N ILE A 287 15.25 -2.72 -13.65
CA ILE A 287 14.48 -3.96 -13.86
C ILE A 287 13.72 -3.94 -15.19
N PHE A 288 13.34 -2.75 -15.69
CA PHE A 288 12.35 -2.61 -16.75
C PHE A 288 12.94 -2.40 -18.15
N ARG A 289 14.23 -2.71 -18.35
CA ARG A 289 14.88 -2.74 -19.67
C ARG A 289 15.24 -4.16 -20.08
#